data_AF-A0A957A847-F1
#
_entry.id   AF-A0A957A847-F1
#
_cell.length_a   1.000
_cell.length_b   1.000
_cell.length_c   1.000
_cell.angle_alpha   90.00
_cell.angle_beta   90.00
_cell.angle_gamma   90.00
#
_symmetry.space_group_name_H-M   'P 1'
#
loop_
_entity.id
_entity.type
_entity.pdbx_description
1 polymer ?
#
loop_
_entity_poly.entity_id
_entity_poly.type
_entity_poly.pdbx_seq_one_letter_code
_entity_poly.pdbx_strand_id
1 'polypeptide(L)'
;AERLVLNTYARLYRDYGFDLPALIPQVYLHYDPYSRRQRLSAGPLARQRMDFLVLLPRHKRVVVELDGVQHYADEKGQASPSLYAEMVREDRRLQLAGYDVFRIGGNEVADRATGEPLLREFFESLLRFHDITLEATGTRS
;
A
#
# COMPACT_ATOMS: atom_id res chain seq x y z
N ALA A 1 13.28 0.10 -3.64
CA ALA A 1 12.18 -0.19 -2.70
C ALA A 1 10.99 -0.84 -3.40
N GLU A 2 10.29 -0.18 -4.35
CA GLU A 2 9.08 -0.73 -5.02
C GLU A 2 9.25 -2.14 -5.62
N ARG A 3 10.35 -2.40 -6.33
CA ARG A 3 10.63 -3.74 -6.89
C ARG A 3 10.75 -4.83 -5.82
N LEU A 4 11.24 -4.48 -4.63
CA LEU A 4 11.32 -5.42 -3.51
C LEU A 4 9.92 -5.77 -3.01
N VAL A 5 9.04 -4.78 -2.84
CA VAL A 5 7.63 -4.99 -2.49
C VAL A 5 6.94 -5.92 -3.48
N LEU A 6 7.02 -5.59 -4.78
CA LEU A 6 6.38 -6.38 -5.83
C LEU A 6 6.89 -7.82 -5.84
N ASN A 7 8.21 -8.00 -5.77
CA ASN A 7 8.82 -9.33 -5.75
C ASN A 7 8.43 -10.13 -4.51
N THR A 8 8.40 -9.50 -3.33
CA THR A 8 8.02 -10.16 -2.08
C THR A 8 6.56 -10.59 -2.13
N TYR A 9 5.66 -9.72 -2.58
CA TYR A 9 4.25 -10.08 -2.73
C TYR A 9 4.05 -11.18 -3.78
N ALA A 10 4.76 -11.11 -4.91
CA ALA A 10 4.67 -12.12 -5.96
C ALA A 10 5.12 -13.51 -5.47
N ARG A 11 6.03 -13.58 -4.50
CA ARG A 11 6.43 -14.85 -3.86
C ARG A 11 5.29 -15.47 -3.07
N LEU A 12 4.40 -14.67 -2.48
CA LEU A 12 3.23 -15.16 -1.75
C LEU A 12 2.29 -15.96 -2.67
N TYR A 13 2.15 -15.60 -3.94
CA TYR A 13 1.37 -16.40 -4.89
C TYR A 13 1.93 -17.80 -5.11
N ARG A 14 3.27 -17.97 -4.99
CA ARG A 14 3.87 -19.32 -5.09
C ARG A 14 3.58 -20.13 -3.84
N ASP A 15 3.61 -19.48 -2.68
CA ASP A 15 3.50 -20.15 -1.39
C ASP A 15 2.04 -20.47 -1.03
N TYR A 16 1.09 -19.60 -1.40
CA TYR A 16 -0.33 -19.69 -1.01
C TYR A 16 -1.32 -19.77 -2.19
N GLY A 17 -0.82 -19.77 -3.43
CA GLY A 17 -1.64 -19.86 -4.64
C GLY A 17 -2.12 -18.51 -5.20
N PHE A 18 -2.75 -18.56 -6.37
CA PHE A 18 -3.20 -17.38 -7.13
C PHE A 18 -4.54 -16.81 -6.67
N ASP A 19 -5.20 -17.43 -5.68
CA ASP A 19 -6.44 -16.93 -5.09
C ASP A 19 -6.21 -15.73 -4.16
N LEU A 20 -4.95 -15.36 -3.91
CA LEU A 20 -4.62 -14.18 -3.13
C LEU A 20 -5.08 -12.88 -3.83
N PRO A 21 -5.47 -11.85 -3.05
CA PRO A 21 -5.79 -10.52 -3.57
C PRO A 21 -4.72 -9.95 -4.50
N ALA A 22 -5.14 -9.26 -5.55
CA ALA A 22 -4.21 -8.61 -6.48
C ALA A 22 -3.53 -7.39 -5.84
N LEU A 23 -2.20 -7.34 -5.91
CA LEU A 23 -1.38 -6.15 -5.65
C LEU A 23 -1.13 -5.40 -6.97
N ILE A 24 -1.59 -4.16 -7.04
CA ILE A 24 -1.48 -3.31 -8.23
C ILE A 24 -0.49 -2.18 -7.93
N PRO A 25 0.65 -2.08 -8.65
CA PRO A 25 1.60 -1.00 -8.45
C PRO A 25 1.14 0.29 -9.14
N GLN A 26 1.56 1.43 -8.59
CA GLN A 26 1.50 2.77 -9.18
C GLN A 26 0.09 3.16 -9.67
N VAL A 27 -0.88 3.14 -8.76
CA VAL A 27 -2.30 3.36 -9.08
C VAL A 27 -2.64 4.83 -9.00
N TYR A 28 -3.29 5.36 -10.03
CA TYR A 28 -3.91 6.67 -9.91
C TYR A 28 -5.31 6.57 -9.32
N LEU A 29 -5.64 7.46 -8.38
CA LEU A 29 -6.93 7.50 -7.66
C LEU A 29 -8.15 7.53 -8.60
N HIS A 30 -8.04 8.14 -9.77
CA HIS A 30 -9.12 8.22 -10.76
C HIS A 30 -9.36 6.92 -11.54
N TYR A 31 -8.50 5.92 -11.40
CA TYR A 31 -8.66 4.60 -11.98
C TYR A 31 -9.28 3.56 -11.03
N ASP A 32 -9.54 3.89 -9.76
CA ASP A 32 -10.35 3.01 -8.91
C ASP A 32 -11.79 2.95 -9.46
N PRO A 33 -12.29 1.78 -9.92
CA PRO A 33 -13.61 1.66 -10.55
C PRO A 33 -14.76 2.06 -9.61
N TYR A 34 -14.54 2.05 -8.29
CA TYR A 34 -15.56 2.37 -7.28
C TYR A 34 -15.59 3.85 -6.87
N SER A 35 -14.55 4.63 -7.16
CA SER A 35 -14.45 6.05 -6.76
C SER A 35 -15.17 7.02 -7.72
N ARG A 36 -15.80 6.51 -8.79
CA ARG A 36 -16.64 7.32 -9.71
C ARG A 36 -17.74 8.15 -9.00
N ARG A 37 -18.21 7.76 -7.82
CA ARG A 37 -19.22 8.53 -7.06
C ARG A 37 -18.66 9.62 -6.14
N GLN A 38 -17.36 9.60 -5.83
CA GLN A 38 -16.70 10.60 -4.95
C GLN A 38 -16.10 11.80 -5.71
N ARG A 39 -16.47 11.98 -7.00
CA ARG A 39 -15.98 13.03 -7.91
C ARG A 39 -16.36 14.48 -7.54
N LEU A 40 -16.92 14.75 -6.35
CA LEU A 40 -17.53 16.04 -6.01
C LEU A 40 -16.64 16.99 -5.18
N SER A 41 -15.41 16.61 -4.84
CA SER A 41 -14.48 17.51 -4.14
C SER A 41 -13.61 18.27 -5.14
N ALA A 42 -14.00 19.51 -5.45
CA ALA A 42 -13.23 20.40 -6.31
C ALA A 42 -11.90 20.81 -5.65
N GLY A 43 -10.79 20.41 -6.25
CA GLY A 43 -9.43 20.81 -5.89
C GLY A 43 -8.40 19.90 -6.55
N PRO A 44 -7.17 20.35 -6.80
CA PRO A 44 -6.11 19.44 -7.23
C PRO A 44 -5.94 18.37 -6.15
N LEU A 45 -6.20 17.10 -6.48
CA LEU A 45 -5.86 15.99 -5.60
C LEU A 45 -4.33 15.98 -5.46
N ALA A 46 -3.81 16.47 -4.34
CA ALA A 46 -2.38 16.57 -4.10
C ALA A 46 -1.67 15.21 -4.20
N ARG A 47 -2.39 14.10 -3.97
CA ARG A 47 -1.88 12.73 -4.15
C ARG A 47 -2.76 11.97 -5.14
N GLN A 48 -2.52 12.17 -6.44
CA GLN A 48 -3.20 11.41 -7.49
C GLN A 48 -2.69 9.99 -7.66
N ARG A 49 -1.49 9.65 -7.16
CA ARG A 49 -0.81 8.36 -7.35
C ARG A 49 -0.49 7.72 -5.99
N MET A 50 -0.84 6.46 -5.85
CA MET A 50 -0.49 5.57 -4.74
C MET A 50 0.60 4.61 -5.19
N ASP A 51 1.52 4.24 -4.30
CA ASP A 51 2.57 3.28 -4.65
C ASP A 51 2.00 1.88 -4.90
N PHE A 52 1.09 1.40 -4.04
CA PHE A 52 0.43 0.11 -4.23
C PHE A 52 -1.03 0.11 -3.74
N LEU A 53 -1.88 -0.62 -4.47
CA LEU A 53 -3.27 -0.89 -4.11
C LEU A 53 -3.50 -2.41 -4.02
N VAL A 54 -4.07 -2.88 -2.93
CA VAL A 54 -4.58 -4.26 -2.79
C VAL A 54 -6.11 -4.23 -2.88
N LEU A 55 -6.66 -5.00 -3.82
CA LEU A 55 -8.10 -5.17 -3.98
C LEU A 55 -8.55 -6.43 -3.25
N LEU A 56 -9.21 -6.24 -2.10
CA LEU A 56 -9.69 -7.32 -1.26
C LEU A 56 -11.16 -7.66 -1.56
N PRO A 57 -11.62 -8.87 -1.18
CA PRO A 57 -13.05 -9.20 -1.18
C PRO A 57 -13.89 -8.19 -0.38
N ARG A 58 -15.20 -8.16 -0.66
CA ARG A 58 -16.18 -7.29 0.04
C ARG A 58 -15.87 -5.79 -0.10
N HIS A 59 -15.33 -5.36 -1.24
CA HIS A 59 -15.01 -3.97 -1.57
C HIS A 59 -14.00 -3.29 -0.62
N LYS A 60 -13.24 -4.07 0.17
CA LYS A 60 -12.13 -3.54 0.97
C LYS A 60 -10.96 -3.18 0.03
N ARG A 61 -10.32 -2.05 0.29
CA ARG A 61 -9.22 -1.51 -0.53
C ARG A 61 -8.11 -1.09 0.41
N VAL A 62 -6.91 -1.62 0.21
CA VAL A 62 -5.74 -1.25 1.00
C VAL A 62 -4.76 -0.48 0.14
N VAL A 63 -4.34 0.67 0.62
CA VAL A 63 -3.25 1.47 0.06
C VAL A 63 -2.00 1.18 0.87
N VAL A 64 -0.92 0.82 0.18
CA VAL A 64 0.40 0.68 0.79
C VAL A 64 1.33 1.71 0.15
N GLU A 65 1.88 2.60 0.97
CA GLU A 65 2.78 3.68 0.57
C GLU A 65 4.21 3.40 1.05
N LEU A 66 5.20 3.68 0.20
CA LEU A 66 6.62 3.58 0.56
C LEU A 66 7.17 4.98 0.84
N ASP A 67 7.33 5.32 2.12
CA ASP A 67 7.67 6.67 2.52
C ASP A 67 9.17 6.92 2.63
N GLY A 68 9.71 7.69 1.69
CA GLY A 68 11.05 8.23 1.79
C GLY A 68 11.08 9.66 2.34
N VAL A 69 12.29 10.17 2.54
CA VAL A 69 12.54 11.54 3.03
C VAL A 69 11.81 12.62 2.21
N GLN A 70 11.60 12.37 0.92
CA GLN A 70 10.87 13.26 0.02
C GLN A 70 9.40 13.53 0.41
N HIS A 71 8.79 12.69 1.27
CA HIS A 71 7.40 12.90 1.68
C HIS A 71 7.24 13.85 2.87
N TYR A 72 8.32 14.11 3.62
CA TYR A 72 8.26 14.92 4.83
C TYR A 72 9.42 15.92 4.93
N ALA A 73 10.29 16.02 3.93
CA ALA A 73 11.39 16.96 3.89
C ALA A 73 11.28 17.92 2.70
N ASP A 74 11.79 19.14 2.89
CA ASP A 74 11.86 20.15 1.84
C ASP A 74 12.92 19.82 0.78
N GLU A 75 13.06 20.68 -0.23
CA GLU A 75 14.04 20.53 -1.32
C GLU A 75 15.50 20.49 -0.83
N LYS A 76 15.77 20.92 0.40
CA LYS A 76 17.09 20.89 1.04
C LYS A 76 17.28 19.64 1.91
N GLY A 77 16.29 18.74 1.96
CA GLY A 77 16.29 17.53 2.76
C GLY A 77 16.03 17.77 4.25
N GLN A 78 15.52 18.94 4.63
CA GLN A 78 15.18 19.25 6.02
C GLN A 78 13.73 18.87 6.32
N ALA A 79 13.51 18.24 7.46
CA ALA A 79 12.15 17.88 7.89
C ALA A 79 11.23 19.11 7.91
N SER A 80 10.08 18.99 7.26
CA SER A 80 9.08 20.03 7.10
C SER A 80 7.78 19.62 7.79
N PRO A 81 7.41 20.27 8.91
CA PRO A 81 6.13 20.03 9.58
C PRO A 81 4.93 20.21 8.66
N SER A 82 5.00 21.13 7.69
CA SER A 82 3.93 21.37 6.72
C SER A 82 3.73 20.19 5.78
N LEU A 83 4.81 19.65 5.20
CA LEU A 83 4.73 18.47 4.32
C LEU A 83 4.23 17.25 5.09
N TYR A 84 4.71 17.06 6.31
CA TYR A 84 4.20 16.02 7.20
C TYR A 84 2.70 16.19 7.48
N ALA A 85 2.23 17.40 7.80
CA ALA A 85 0.82 17.66 8.07
C ALA A 85 -0.07 17.40 6.84
N GLU A 86 0.40 17.75 5.65
CA GLU A 86 -0.28 17.43 4.38
C GLU A 86 -0.37 15.92 4.15
N MET A 87 0.75 15.22 4.34
CA MET A 87 0.85 13.77 4.21
C MET A 87 -0.13 13.04 5.16
N VAL A 88 -0.23 13.46 6.42
CA VAL A 88 -1.20 12.87 7.38
C VAL A 88 -2.64 13.28 7.06
N ARG A 89 -2.86 14.48 6.53
CA ARG A 89 -4.19 14.91 6.07
C ARG A 89 -4.71 14.03 4.93
N GLU A 90 -3.86 13.71 3.97
CA GLU A 90 -4.25 12.86 2.84
C GLU A 90 -4.56 11.43 3.26
N ASP A 91 -3.82 10.86 4.22
CA ASP A 91 -4.16 9.55 4.80
C ASP A 91 -5.54 9.54 5.41
N ARG A 92 -5.86 10.55 6.23
CA ARG A 92 -7.19 10.68 6.84
C ARG A 92 -8.26 10.78 5.75
N ARG A 93 -7.99 11.50 4.66
CA ARG A 93 -8.93 11.63 3.55
C ARG A 93 -9.17 10.28 2.87
N LEU A 94 -8.14 9.47 2.66
CA LEU A 94 -8.26 8.12 2.11
C LEU A 94 -8.99 7.17 3.06
N GLN A 95 -8.65 7.20 4.35
CA GLN A 95 -9.34 6.40 5.37
C GLN A 95 -10.84 6.72 5.43
N LEU A 96 -11.20 8.00 5.44
CA LEU A 96 -12.60 8.44 5.38
C LEU A 96 -13.29 8.10 4.04
N ALA A 97 -12.53 7.86 2.97
CA ALA A 97 -13.04 7.37 1.69
C ALA A 97 -13.18 5.83 1.64
N GLY A 98 -12.85 5.13 2.73
CA GLY A 98 -12.98 3.68 2.87
C GLY A 98 -11.79 2.89 2.34
N TYR A 99 -10.59 3.47 2.38
CA TYR A 99 -9.33 2.76 2.17
C TYR A 99 -8.65 2.50 3.51
N ASP A 100 -8.09 1.32 3.69
CA ASP A 100 -7.11 1.11 4.76
C ASP A 100 -5.75 1.57 4.24
N VAL A 101 -5.03 2.40 5.00
CA VAL A 101 -3.76 3.00 4.57
C VAL A 101 -2.64 2.51 5.48
N PHE A 102 -1.61 1.92 4.88
CA PHE A 102 -0.40 1.48 5.57
C PHE A 102 0.82 2.13 4.93
N ARG A 103 1.74 2.61 5.77
CA ARG A 103 2.99 3.23 5.35
C ARG A 103 4.15 2.37 5.79
N ILE A 104 5.09 2.15 4.88
CA ILE A 104 6.35 1.48 5.16
C ILE A 104 7.45 2.49 4.90
N GLY A 105 8.28 2.77 5.91
CA GLY A 105 9.41 3.65 5.79
C GLY A 105 10.41 3.12 4.76
N GLY A 106 10.88 3.96 3.86
CA GLY A 106 11.86 3.60 2.84
C GLY A 106 13.14 3.04 3.42
N ASN A 107 13.49 3.46 4.65
CA ASN A 107 14.65 2.92 5.38
C ASN A 107 14.44 1.47 5.86
N GLU A 108 13.20 1.06 6.13
CA GLU A 108 12.85 -0.32 6.53
C GLU A 108 13.11 -1.32 5.40
N VAL A 109 13.08 -0.85 4.14
CA VAL A 109 13.23 -1.65 2.93
C VAL A 109 14.42 -1.22 2.07
N ALA A 110 15.36 -0.48 2.66
CA ALA A 110 16.57 -0.01 1.99
C ALA A 110 17.55 -1.16 1.74
N ASP A 111 17.74 -2.04 2.74
CA ASP A 111 18.48 -3.29 2.59
C ASP A 111 17.53 -4.45 2.29
N ARG A 112 17.92 -5.27 1.31
CA ARG A 112 17.12 -6.42 0.88
C ARG A 112 17.08 -7.52 1.94
N ALA A 113 18.18 -7.75 2.65
CA ALA A 113 18.26 -8.85 3.61
C ALA A 113 17.31 -8.66 4.79
N THR A 114 17.08 -7.42 5.20
CA THR A 114 16.14 -7.05 6.27
C THR A 114 14.74 -6.74 5.73
N GLY A 115 14.64 -6.05 4.60
CA GLY A 115 13.36 -5.61 4.05
C GLY A 115 12.49 -6.74 3.49
N GLU A 116 13.09 -7.80 2.93
CA GLU A 116 12.31 -8.92 2.38
C GLU A 116 11.51 -9.68 3.48
N PRO A 117 12.12 -10.12 4.60
CA PRO A 117 11.37 -10.71 5.72
C PRO A 117 10.30 -9.77 6.29
N LEU A 118 10.62 -8.49 6.48
CA LEU A 118 9.67 -7.49 7.01
C LEU A 118 8.44 -7.36 6.12
N LEU A 119 8.65 -7.19 4.81
CA LEU A 119 7.56 -7.09 3.84
C LEU A 119 6.72 -8.36 3.79
N ARG A 120 7.34 -9.52 3.91
CA ARG A 120 6.63 -10.80 3.96
C ARG A 120 5.72 -10.86 5.18
N GLU A 121 6.26 -10.60 6.37
CA GLU A 121 5.50 -10.59 7.63
C GLU A 121 4.35 -9.58 7.55
N PHE A 122 4.62 -8.38 7.05
CA PHE A 122 3.62 -7.35 6.84
C PHE A 122 2.47 -7.82 5.95
N PHE A 123 2.76 -8.35 4.76
CA PHE A 123 1.70 -8.77 3.83
C PHE A 123 0.93 -9.98 4.33
N GLU A 124 1.58 -10.96 4.94
CA GLU A 124 0.86 -12.07 5.55
C GLU A 124 -0.07 -11.60 6.68
N SER A 125 0.40 -10.66 7.51
CA SER A 125 -0.41 -10.07 8.58
C SER A 125 -1.56 -9.23 8.04
N LEU A 126 -1.32 -8.44 6.99
CA LEU A 126 -2.34 -7.65 6.30
C LEU A 126 -3.45 -8.54 5.73
N LEU A 127 -3.08 -9.63 5.07
CA LEU A 127 -4.03 -10.58 4.49
C LEU A 127 -4.87 -11.24 5.60
N ARG A 128 -4.23 -11.70 6.69
CA ARG A 128 -4.96 -12.27 7.85
C ARG A 128 -5.86 -11.25 8.53
N PHE A 129 -5.40 -10.00 8.69
CA PHE A 129 -6.19 -8.89 9.25
C PHE A 129 -7.47 -8.62 8.43
N HIS A 130 -7.44 -8.90 7.14
CA HIS A 130 -8.60 -8.79 6.26
C HIS A 130 -9.33 -10.12 5.99
N ASP A 131 -9.17 -11.11 6.87
CA ASP A 131 -9.83 -12.41 6.83
C ASP A 131 -9.50 -13.24 5.58
N ILE A 132 -8.30 -13.08 5.01
CA ILE A 132 -7.79 -13.91 3.92
C ILE A 132 -7.05 -15.11 4.52
N THR A 133 -7.56 -16.30 4.23
CA THR A 133 -6.90 -17.56 4.62
C THR A 133 -5.65 -17.79 3.77
N LEU A 134 -4.52 -18.05 4.42
CA LEU A 134 -3.27 -18.41 3.77
C LEU A 134 -3.05 -19.91 3.91
N GLU A 135 -3.43 -20.68 2.89
CA GLU A 135 -3.20 -22.13 2.83
C GLU A 135 -1.99 -22.42 1.95
N ALA A 136 -1.01 -23.18 2.46
CA ALA A 136 0.16 -23.50 1.67
C ALA A 136 -0.21 -24.37 0.45
N THR A 137 0.41 -24.12 -0.70
CA THR A 137 0.15 -24.80 -1.98
C THR A 137 0.33 -26.34 -1.95
N GLY A 138 0.80 -26.92 -0.84
CA GLY A 138 0.94 -28.37 -0.63
C GLY A 138 -0.05 -29.02 0.33
N THR A 139 -1.01 -28.28 0.91
CA THR A 139 -1.92 -28.80 1.95
C THR A 139 -3.31 -29.16 1.43
N ARG A 140 -3.64 -28.83 0.18
CA ARG A 140 -4.88 -29.29 -0.47
C ARG A 140 -4.67 -30.71 -1.02
N SER A 141 -4.95 -31.69 -0.17
CA SER A 141 -5.15 -33.10 -0.54
C SER A 141 -6.60 -33.33 -0.96
#